data_AF-U2Q9X6-F1
#
_entry.id   AF-U2Q9X6-F1
#
_cell.length_a   1.000
_cell.length_b   1.000
_cell.length_c   1.000
_cell.angle_alpha   90.00
_cell.angle_beta   90.00
_cell.angle_gamma   90.00
#
_symmetry.space_group_name_H-M   'P 1'
#
loop_
_entity.id
_entity.type
_entity.pdbx_description
1 polymer ?
#
loop_
_entity_poly.entity_id
_entity_poly.type
_entity_poly.pdbx_seq_one_letter_code
_entity_poly.pdbx_strand_id
1 'polypeptide(L)'
;MDAKKTAQEIYDILGGKENITSNAVCMTRLRVKVKNEVDLEKLKKVDGVLNVVNAETLQIILGPGKVNAVGDEFSKLSGIALGFSDSNVKDIASENKKTNKQKHNGPVQRFLQKIANIFVPLLPGIIASGLIMGLTNVINVATKNAYNTVWWFAAIRSIGFVMFGYLAIYVGMNAAKEFGGTAVLGGIMGSIFITNPALPLLLKVEDKSAVILPFTGKPFAPGMGGLLASLFMGIIVAYLEKNIRKIVPVMLDTFFTPLLTLIIGVFIALIIIQPLGTVVTSFIFTILDFSYKKLGILGGYILAAGFLPLVSVGLHQALTPIHTLLNDPTGPTKGINYLLPILMMAGGGQVGAGIAIYIKTKNQRLKNMVRDSIPVGILGIGEPLMYAVTLPLGKPFITACLGSGIGGILAVLFHLGTISQGVSGLFGLLIVVPGTWIYFIIAMLGAYAGGFALTYLFGIDDEKIEEMYGK
;
A
#
# COMPACT_ATOMS: atom_id res chain seq x y z
N MET A 1 -7.52 -31.10 -23.02
CA MET A 1 -7.55 -30.89 -21.56
C MET A 1 -8.35 -29.63 -21.29
N ASP A 2 -9.49 -29.77 -20.62
CA ASP A 2 -10.32 -28.64 -20.18
C ASP A 2 -9.80 -28.16 -18.82
N ALA A 3 -9.20 -26.97 -18.79
CA ALA A 3 -8.57 -26.44 -17.59
C ALA A 3 -9.53 -26.26 -16.41
N LYS A 4 -10.80 -25.95 -16.68
CA LYS A 4 -11.80 -25.73 -15.63
C LYS A 4 -12.23 -27.06 -15.02
N LYS A 5 -12.45 -28.08 -15.86
CA LYS A 5 -12.77 -29.42 -15.40
C LYS A 5 -11.63 -30.04 -14.60
N THR A 6 -10.39 -29.97 -15.12
CA THR A 6 -9.20 -30.46 -14.42
C THR A 6 -8.99 -29.73 -13.08
N ALA A 7 -9.16 -28.40 -13.03
CA ALA A 7 -9.05 -27.65 -11.77
C ALA A 7 -10.11 -28.04 -10.73
N GLN A 8 -11.35 -28.28 -11.17
CA GLN A 8 -12.44 -28.73 -10.31
C GLN A 8 -12.16 -30.11 -9.71
N GLU A 9 -11.76 -31.08 -10.53
CA GLU A 9 -11.43 -32.43 -10.07
C GLU A 9 -10.27 -32.42 -9.07
N ILE A 10 -9.22 -31.62 -9.32
CA ILE A 10 -8.12 -31.44 -8.36
C ILE A 10 -8.63 -30.81 -7.06
N TYR A 11 -9.46 -29.77 -7.13
CA TYR A 11 -9.99 -29.07 -5.95
C TYR A 11 -10.83 -29.98 -5.06
N ASP A 12 -11.67 -30.82 -5.66
CA ASP A 12 -12.54 -31.74 -4.94
C ASP A 12 -11.72 -32.84 -4.25
N ILE A 13 -10.71 -33.41 -4.94
CA ILE A 13 -9.83 -34.44 -4.36
C ILE A 13 -9.00 -33.88 -3.20
N LEU A 14 -8.63 -32.59 -3.24
CA LEU A 14 -7.84 -31.95 -2.19
C LEU A 14 -8.67 -31.58 -0.95
N GLY A 15 -9.98 -31.86 -0.92
CA GLY A 15 -10.84 -31.55 0.24
C GLY A 15 -11.29 -30.08 0.29
N GLY A 16 -11.18 -29.37 -0.83
CA GLY A 16 -11.68 -28.00 -0.99
C GLY A 16 -11.01 -26.97 -0.07
N LYS A 17 -11.71 -25.84 0.11
CA LYS A 17 -11.19 -24.64 0.78
C LYS A 17 -10.75 -24.85 2.23
N GLU A 18 -11.35 -25.81 2.94
CA GLU A 18 -11.04 -26.06 4.35
C GLU A 18 -9.65 -26.70 4.53
N ASN A 19 -9.24 -27.51 3.55
CA ASN A 19 -7.97 -28.25 3.57
C ASN A 19 -6.83 -27.50 2.87
N ILE A 20 -7.11 -26.59 1.93
CA ILE A 20 -6.09 -25.86 1.16
C ILE A 20 -5.65 -24.58 1.90
N THR A 21 -4.34 -24.43 2.15
CA THR A 21 -3.76 -23.26 2.85
C THR A 21 -3.00 -22.32 1.93
N SER A 22 -2.39 -22.85 0.87
CA SER A 22 -1.77 -22.04 -0.17
C SER A 22 -1.74 -22.77 -1.50
N ASN A 23 -1.68 -22.00 -2.57
CA ASN A 23 -1.38 -22.52 -3.90
C ASN A 23 -0.39 -21.61 -4.62
N ALA A 24 0.40 -22.18 -5.52
CA ALA A 24 1.32 -21.47 -6.40
C ALA A 24 1.51 -22.26 -7.69
N VAL A 25 1.81 -21.58 -8.79
CA VAL A 25 2.13 -22.21 -10.06
C VAL A 25 3.58 -21.88 -10.42
N CYS A 26 4.31 -22.87 -10.92
CA CYS A 26 5.61 -22.69 -11.55
C CYS A 26 5.55 -23.06 -13.05
N MET A 27 6.70 -23.30 -13.69
CA MET A 27 6.78 -23.64 -15.11
C MET A 27 5.93 -24.85 -15.52
N THR A 28 5.83 -25.89 -14.69
CA THR A 28 5.14 -27.14 -15.07
C THR A 28 4.25 -27.72 -13.98
N ARG A 29 4.19 -27.10 -12.79
CA ARG A 29 3.56 -27.68 -11.60
C ARG A 29 2.65 -26.70 -10.88
N LEU A 30 1.50 -27.20 -10.44
CA LEU A 30 0.65 -26.59 -9.44
C LEU A 30 1.12 -27.10 -8.07
N ARG A 31 1.63 -26.20 -7.23
CA ARG A 31 2.06 -26.48 -5.86
C ARG A 31 0.94 -26.10 -4.91
N VAL A 32 0.53 -27.02 -4.05
CA VAL A 32 -0.55 -26.80 -3.09
C VAL A 32 -0.07 -27.21 -1.69
N LYS A 33 -0.31 -26.37 -0.70
CA LYS A 33 -0.11 -26.75 0.71
C LYS A 33 -1.46 -27.12 1.31
N VAL A 34 -1.55 -28.33 1.86
CA VAL A 34 -2.75 -28.88 2.46
C VAL A 34 -2.56 -29.08 3.97
N LYS A 35 -3.64 -29.08 4.75
CA LYS A 35 -3.59 -29.32 6.22
C LYS A 35 -3.57 -30.81 6.55
N ASN A 36 -4.38 -31.58 5.84
CA ASN A 36 -4.60 -33.01 6.04
C ASN A 36 -4.06 -33.80 4.83
N GLU A 37 -3.83 -35.10 5.04
CA GLU A 37 -3.43 -36.03 3.97
C GLU A 37 -4.48 -36.11 2.86
N VAL A 38 -4.00 -36.36 1.63
CA VAL A 38 -4.81 -36.39 0.40
C VAL A 38 -4.47 -37.62 -0.43
N ASP A 39 -5.46 -38.11 -1.18
CA ASP A 39 -5.34 -39.31 -2.01
C ASP A 39 -4.52 -39.03 -3.29
N LEU A 40 -3.23 -39.33 -3.22
CA LEU A 40 -2.27 -39.12 -4.30
C LEU A 40 -2.58 -39.97 -5.54
N GLU A 41 -3.13 -41.17 -5.36
CA GLU A 41 -3.44 -42.08 -6.45
C GLU A 41 -4.66 -41.61 -7.25
N LYS A 42 -5.64 -40.99 -6.59
CA LYS A 42 -6.73 -40.28 -7.30
C LYS A 42 -6.24 -39.07 -8.07
N LEU A 43 -5.33 -38.27 -7.51
CA LEU A 43 -4.77 -37.11 -8.21
C LEU A 43 -4.00 -37.50 -9.48
N LYS A 44 -3.27 -38.62 -9.47
CA LYS A 44 -2.57 -39.12 -10.66
C LYS A 44 -3.51 -39.57 -11.79
N LYS A 45 -4.77 -39.89 -11.47
CA LYS A 45 -5.78 -40.35 -12.44
C LYS A 45 -6.58 -39.21 -13.09
N VAL A 46 -6.42 -37.98 -12.62
CA VAL A 46 -7.08 -36.79 -13.18
C VAL A 46 -6.54 -36.52 -14.60
N ASP A 47 -7.45 -36.30 -15.56
CA ASP A 47 -7.07 -36.01 -16.94
C ASP A 47 -6.23 -34.72 -17.02
N GLY A 48 -5.01 -34.85 -17.55
CA GLY A 48 -4.03 -33.77 -17.65
C GLY A 48 -2.96 -33.74 -16.56
N VAL A 49 -3.08 -34.56 -15.50
CA VAL A 49 -2.02 -34.71 -14.49
C VAL A 49 -0.99 -35.73 -15.00
N LEU A 50 0.24 -35.26 -15.21
CA LEU A 50 1.36 -36.08 -15.67
C LEU A 50 1.98 -36.89 -14.53
N ASN A 51 2.07 -36.28 -13.35
CA ASN A 51 2.60 -36.91 -12.14
C ASN A 51 2.26 -36.06 -10.90
N VAL A 52 2.35 -36.66 -9.71
CA VAL A 52 2.14 -35.99 -8.42
C VAL A 52 3.31 -36.33 -7.50
N VAL A 53 3.95 -35.32 -6.93
CA VAL A 53 5.07 -35.47 -5.99
C VAL A 53 4.66 -34.87 -4.65
N ASN A 54 4.73 -35.68 -3.60
CA ASN A 54 4.51 -35.22 -2.23
C ASN A 54 5.87 -34.81 -1.61
N ALA A 55 6.06 -33.51 -1.40
CA ALA A 55 7.25 -32.92 -0.79
C ALA A 55 6.81 -31.89 0.28
N GLU A 56 7.57 -30.81 0.50
CA GLU A 56 7.16 -29.72 1.41
C GLU A 56 5.82 -29.07 1.01
N THR A 57 5.52 -29.09 -0.29
CA THR A 57 4.19 -28.83 -0.85
C THR A 57 3.84 -29.95 -1.81
N LEU A 58 2.54 -30.23 -1.95
CA LEU A 58 2.04 -31.18 -2.93
C LEU A 58 2.24 -30.60 -4.34
N GLN A 59 3.02 -31.26 -5.19
CA GLN A 59 3.32 -30.78 -6.54
C GLN A 59 2.60 -31.63 -7.58
N ILE A 60 1.58 -31.05 -8.20
CA ILE A 60 0.81 -31.67 -9.29
C ILE A 60 1.42 -31.20 -10.61
N ILE A 61 2.04 -32.11 -11.36
CA ILE A 61 2.76 -31.83 -12.60
C ILE A 61 1.76 -31.88 -13.76
N LEU A 62 1.52 -30.75 -14.42
CA LEU A 62 0.56 -30.58 -15.52
C LEU A 62 1.24 -30.29 -16.88
N GLY A 63 2.52 -29.93 -16.83
CA GLY A 63 3.33 -29.59 -18.01
C GLY A 63 3.36 -28.09 -18.32
N PRO A 64 4.32 -27.65 -19.15
CA PRO A 64 4.50 -26.24 -19.49
C PRO A 64 3.31 -25.67 -20.27
N GLY A 65 2.94 -24.42 -19.96
CA GLY A 65 1.80 -23.73 -20.56
C GLY A 65 0.43 -24.12 -19.98
N LYS A 66 0.16 -25.43 -19.79
CA LYS A 66 -1.12 -25.95 -19.27
C LYS A 66 -1.37 -25.62 -17.80
N VAL A 67 -0.30 -25.62 -17.01
CA VAL A 67 -0.35 -25.40 -15.55
C VAL A 67 -0.92 -24.03 -15.17
N ASN A 68 -0.68 -22.98 -15.98
CA ASN A 68 -1.17 -21.64 -15.71
C ASN A 68 -2.70 -21.58 -15.82
N ALA A 69 -3.26 -22.15 -16.89
CA ALA A 69 -4.70 -22.17 -17.10
C ALA A 69 -5.44 -22.95 -16.00
N VAL A 70 -4.90 -24.10 -15.58
CA VAL A 70 -5.46 -24.87 -14.45
C VAL A 70 -5.31 -24.12 -13.14
N GLY A 71 -4.15 -23.51 -12.90
CA GLY A 71 -3.88 -22.74 -11.69
C GLY A 71 -4.79 -21.53 -11.53
N ASP A 72 -5.11 -20.83 -12.63
CA ASP A 72 -6.04 -19.69 -12.62
C ASP A 72 -7.45 -20.13 -12.23
N GLU A 73 -7.96 -21.23 -12.79
CA GLU A 73 -9.26 -21.79 -12.42
C GLU A 73 -9.24 -22.33 -10.98
N PHE A 74 -8.16 -22.99 -10.57
CA PHE A 74 -7.98 -23.51 -9.21
C PHE A 74 -7.92 -22.40 -8.14
N SER A 75 -7.32 -21.26 -8.48
CA SER A 75 -7.28 -20.08 -7.60
C SER A 75 -8.68 -19.48 -7.40
N LYS A 76 -9.51 -19.46 -8.45
CA LYS A 76 -10.91 -19.03 -8.36
C LYS A 76 -11.72 -19.96 -7.46
N LEU A 77 -11.53 -21.28 -7.58
CA LEU A 77 -12.23 -22.28 -6.78
C LEU A 77 -11.83 -22.23 -5.29
N SER A 78 -10.52 -22.16 -5.02
CA SER A 78 -10.01 -22.11 -3.63
C SER A 78 -10.22 -20.75 -2.95
N GLY A 79 -10.40 -19.68 -3.71
CA GLY A 79 -10.47 -18.32 -3.19
C GLY A 79 -9.15 -17.81 -2.62
N ILE A 80 -8.04 -18.50 -2.92
CA ILE A 80 -6.68 -18.13 -2.54
C ILE A 80 -5.94 -17.73 -3.82
N ALA A 81 -5.44 -16.50 -3.85
CA ALA A 81 -4.65 -15.99 -4.97
C ALA A 81 -3.35 -16.79 -5.14
N LEU A 82 -2.98 -17.09 -6.39
CA LEU A 82 -1.73 -17.75 -6.74
C LEU A 82 -0.51 -17.10 -6.06
N GLY A 83 0.28 -17.89 -5.35
CA GLY A 83 1.52 -17.45 -4.69
C GLY A 83 1.32 -16.71 -3.37
N PHE A 84 0.33 -17.10 -2.55
CA PHE A 84 0.13 -16.56 -1.20
C PHE A 84 0.49 -17.61 -0.13
N SER A 85 1.15 -17.21 0.96
CA SER A 85 1.46 -18.08 2.12
C SER A 85 1.08 -17.36 3.42
N ASP A 86 0.44 -18.08 4.33
CA ASP A 86 -0.17 -17.51 5.54
C ASP A 86 0.84 -17.03 6.58
N SER A 87 0.51 -15.93 7.26
CA SER A 87 1.09 -15.53 8.54
C SER A 87 0.00 -14.88 9.41
N ASN A 88 -0.25 -15.55 10.54
CA ASN A 88 -1.18 -15.19 11.61
C ASN A 88 -0.84 -13.81 12.20
N VAL A 89 -1.87 -13.16 12.78
CA VAL A 89 -2.01 -11.77 13.29
C VAL A 89 -2.87 -10.86 12.38
N LYS A 90 -3.18 -11.28 11.15
CA LYS A 90 -4.05 -10.54 10.20
C LYS A 90 -5.55 -10.82 10.32
N ASP A 91 -6.00 -11.75 11.16
CA ASP A 91 -7.36 -12.26 11.08
C ASP A 91 -8.42 -11.24 11.50
N ILE A 92 -8.21 -10.45 12.56
CA ILE A 92 -9.24 -9.49 13.03
C ILE A 92 -9.38 -8.28 12.09
N ALA A 93 -8.28 -7.78 11.51
CA ALA A 93 -8.31 -6.67 10.54
C ALA A 93 -8.82 -7.10 9.15
N SER A 94 -8.56 -8.35 8.76
CA SER A 94 -9.04 -8.90 7.49
C SER A 94 -10.51 -9.36 7.55
N GLU A 95 -10.98 -9.78 8.73
CA GLU A 95 -12.34 -10.23 8.99
C GLU A 95 -13.31 -9.05 9.14
N ASN A 96 -12.94 -7.97 9.84
CA ASN A 96 -13.75 -6.74 9.87
C ASN A 96 -13.88 -6.07 8.48
N LYS A 97 -12.87 -6.23 7.62
CA LYS A 97 -12.93 -5.83 6.20
C LYS A 97 -13.88 -6.70 5.38
N LYS A 98 -14.19 -7.93 5.83
CA LYS A 98 -15.18 -8.87 5.25
C LYS A 98 -16.60 -8.65 5.78
N THR A 99 -16.78 -8.20 7.02
CA THR A 99 -18.13 -7.95 7.58
C THR A 99 -18.74 -6.66 7.05
N ASN A 100 -17.93 -5.61 6.83
CA ASN A 100 -18.36 -4.39 6.12
C ASN A 100 -18.53 -4.59 4.59
N LYS A 101 -18.15 -5.78 4.10
CA LYS A 101 -18.10 -6.20 2.69
C LYS A 101 -19.46 -6.70 2.17
N GLN A 102 -20.41 -6.99 3.06
CA GLN A 102 -21.74 -7.50 2.68
C GLN A 102 -22.81 -6.41 2.53
N LYS A 103 -22.66 -5.21 3.12
CA LYS A 103 -23.70 -4.18 3.10
C LYS A 103 -23.66 -3.22 1.90
N HIS A 104 -22.56 -3.12 1.13
CA HIS A 104 -22.48 -2.22 -0.02
C HIS A 104 -21.68 -2.84 -1.18
N ASN A 105 -22.38 -3.35 -2.20
CA ASN A 105 -21.82 -4.16 -3.29
C ASN A 105 -21.68 -3.39 -4.63
N GLY A 106 -21.59 -2.06 -4.55
CA GLY A 106 -21.55 -1.16 -5.71
C GLY A 106 -20.26 -1.25 -6.53
N PRO A 107 -20.29 -0.82 -7.81
CA PRO A 107 -19.14 -0.86 -8.71
C PRO A 107 -17.93 -0.06 -8.18
N VAL A 108 -18.18 1.10 -7.56
CA VAL A 108 -17.14 1.92 -6.91
C VAL A 108 -16.46 1.17 -5.78
N GLN A 109 -17.23 0.44 -4.95
CA GLN A 109 -16.69 -0.31 -3.82
C GLN A 109 -15.84 -1.51 -4.26
N ARG A 110 -16.26 -2.19 -5.34
CA ARG A 110 -15.43 -3.25 -5.96
C ARG A 110 -14.12 -2.70 -6.53
N PHE A 111 -14.16 -1.51 -7.14
CA PHE A 111 -12.96 -0.84 -7.62
C PHE A 111 -12.02 -0.44 -6.47
N LEU A 112 -12.53 0.23 -5.44
CA LEU A 112 -11.76 0.59 -4.25
C LEU A 112 -11.19 -0.65 -3.55
N GLN A 113 -11.91 -1.78 -3.58
CA GLN A 113 -11.42 -3.05 -3.04
C GLN A 113 -10.21 -3.58 -3.81
N LYS A 114 -10.23 -3.53 -5.15
CA LYS A 114 -9.06 -3.89 -5.96
C LYS A 114 -7.85 -3.03 -5.61
N ILE A 115 -8.05 -1.71 -5.50
CA ILE A 115 -6.98 -0.80 -5.08
C ILE A 115 -6.45 -1.18 -3.69
N ALA A 116 -7.34 -1.44 -2.74
CA ALA A 116 -6.93 -1.81 -1.40
C ALA A 116 -6.16 -3.16 -1.35
N ASN A 117 -6.52 -4.13 -2.19
CA ASN A 117 -5.82 -5.41 -2.30
C ASN A 117 -4.37 -5.25 -2.79
N ILE A 118 -4.04 -4.16 -3.49
CA ILE A 118 -2.68 -3.86 -3.95
C ILE A 118 -1.81 -3.37 -2.79
N PHE A 119 -2.36 -2.55 -1.89
CA PHE A 119 -1.61 -1.92 -0.80
C PHE A 119 -1.59 -2.74 0.50
N VAL A 120 -2.64 -3.51 0.80
CA VAL A 120 -2.72 -4.32 2.04
C VAL A 120 -1.51 -5.26 2.23
N PRO A 121 -1.04 -6.00 1.20
CA PRO A 121 0.12 -6.86 1.35
C PRO A 121 1.41 -6.10 1.73
N LEU A 122 1.48 -4.80 1.45
CA LEU A 122 2.63 -3.95 1.72
C LEU A 122 2.67 -3.40 3.15
N LEU A 123 1.55 -3.41 3.87
CA LEU A 123 1.43 -2.84 5.21
C LEU A 123 2.48 -3.34 6.20
N PRO A 124 2.76 -4.66 6.33
CA PRO A 124 3.78 -5.12 7.29
C PRO A 124 5.16 -4.55 7.01
N GLY A 125 5.55 -4.44 5.73
CA GLY A 125 6.82 -3.85 5.32
C GLY A 125 6.89 -2.35 5.62
N ILE A 126 5.82 -1.61 5.30
CA ILE A 126 5.72 -0.17 5.58
C ILE A 126 5.84 0.10 7.09
N ILE A 127 5.16 -0.70 7.92
CA ILE A 127 5.20 -0.57 9.39
C ILE A 127 6.61 -0.83 9.92
N ALA A 128 7.24 -1.94 9.51
CA ALA A 128 8.58 -2.31 9.97
C ALA A 128 9.63 -1.25 9.55
N SER A 129 9.64 -0.86 8.27
CA SER A 129 10.58 0.16 7.77
C SER A 129 10.35 1.52 8.39
N GLY A 130 9.09 1.91 8.62
CA GLY A 130 8.74 3.14 9.35
C GLY A 130 9.28 3.14 10.79
N LEU A 131 9.06 2.07 11.55
CA LEU A 131 9.58 1.94 12.92
C LEU A 131 11.12 2.00 12.96
N ILE A 132 11.79 1.32 12.04
CA ILE A 132 13.24 1.35 11.91
C ILE A 132 13.73 2.78 11.61
N MET A 133 13.09 3.49 10.67
CA MET A 133 13.40 4.89 10.37
C MET A 133 13.21 5.78 11.61
N GLY A 134 12.09 5.62 12.33
CA GLY A 134 11.83 6.37 13.56
C GLY A 134 12.91 6.15 14.62
N LEU A 135 13.22 4.89 14.94
CA LEU A 135 14.21 4.54 15.95
C LEU A 135 15.63 5.00 15.57
N THR A 136 16.06 4.76 14.34
CA THR A 136 17.39 5.18 13.88
C THR A 136 17.52 6.70 13.83
N ASN A 137 16.46 7.44 13.49
CA ASN A 137 16.47 8.89 13.56
C ASN A 137 16.57 9.42 15.00
N VAL A 138 15.86 8.82 15.97
CA VAL A 138 16.02 9.18 17.40
C VAL A 138 17.46 8.96 17.86
N ILE A 139 18.05 7.80 17.52
CA ILE A 139 19.45 7.49 17.87
C ILE A 139 20.41 8.51 17.23
N ASN A 140 20.23 8.84 15.95
CA ASN A 140 21.06 9.84 15.28
C ASN A 140 21.02 11.20 15.97
N VAL A 141 19.82 11.68 16.32
CA VAL A 141 19.66 12.97 17.02
C VAL A 141 20.30 12.91 18.40
N ALA A 142 20.00 11.88 19.20
CA ALA A 142 20.52 11.72 20.56
C ALA A 142 22.05 11.61 20.61
N THR A 143 22.65 11.01 19.58
CA THR A 143 24.09 10.73 19.49
C THR A 143 24.85 11.75 18.65
N LYS A 144 24.19 12.81 18.15
CA LYS A 144 24.76 13.78 17.21
C LYS A 144 25.42 13.10 15.99
N ASN A 145 24.76 12.10 15.44
CA ASN A 145 25.18 11.28 14.29
C ASN A 145 26.43 10.41 14.51
N ALA A 146 26.81 10.11 15.76
CA ALA A 146 28.03 9.33 16.05
C ALA A 146 28.09 7.96 15.34
N TYR A 147 26.93 7.32 15.11
CA TYR A 147 26.86 5.98 14.51
C TYR A 147 26.56 5.97 13.01
N ASN A 148 26.41 7.14 12.37
CA ASN A 148 25.84 7.21 11.02
C ASN A 148 26.69 6.50 9.95
N THR A 149 28.00 6.41 10.15
CA THR A 149 28.94 5.69 9.27
C THR A 149 29.31 4.30 9.76
N VAL A 150 28.82 3.89 10.93
CA VAL A 150 29.09 2.56 11.50
C VAL A 150 28.26 1.52 10.75
N TRP A 151 28.93 0.54 10.15
CA TRP A 151 28.34 -0.36 9.15
C TRP A 151 27.03 -1.05 9.60
N TRP A 152 26.93 -1.51 10.86
CA TRP A 152 25.74 -2.22 11.35
C TRP A 152 24.55 -1.26 11.54
N PHE A 153 24.82 -0.04 11.98
CA PHE A 153 23.80 1.00 12.15
C PHE A 153 23.35 1.53 10.78
N ALA A 154 24.29 1.77 9.88
CA ALA A 154 24.01 2.14 8.50
C ALA A 154 23.21 1.05 7.76
N ALA A 155 23.49 -0.24 8.01
CA ALA A 155 22.72 -1.35 7.46
C ALA A 155 21.26 -1.36 7.95
N ILE A 156 21.04 -1.23 9.27
CA ILE A 156 19.70 -1.14 9.84
C ILE A 156 18.95 0.07 9.28
N ARG A 157 19.61 1.24 9.27
CA ARG A 157 19.05 2.48 8.72
C ARG A 157 18.65 2.30 7.27
N SER A 158 19.48 1.62 6.46
CA SER A 158 19.20 1.36 5.05
C SER A 158 17.91 0.56 4.83
N ILE A 159 17.61 -0.46 5.65
CA ILE A 159 16.36 -1.23 5.56
C ILE A 159 15.12 -0.35 5.81
N GLY A 160 15.25 0.68 6.65
CA GLY A 160 14.22 1.70 6.81
C GLY A 160 13.92 2.46 5.51
N PHE A 161 14.93 2.71 4.68
CA PHE A 161 14.78 3.40 3.39
C PHE A 161 14.32 2.49 2.26
N VAL A 162 14.76 1.23 2.22
CA VAL A 162 14.50 0.28 1.11
C VAL A 162 13.00 0.17 0.80
N MET A 163 12.14 -0.02 1.80
CA MET A 163 10.71 -0.22 1.53
C MET A 163 10.07 0.99 0.83
N PHE A 164 10.40 2.20 1.24
CA PHE A 164 9.85 3.43 0.65
C PHE A 164 10.52 3.77 -0.69
N GLY A 165 11.84 3.58 -0.79
CA GLY A 165 12.60 3.81 -2.02
C GLY A 165 12.20 2.88 -3.17
N TYR A 166 11.76 1.66 -2.84
CA TYR A 166 11.33 0.66 -3.82
C TYR A 166 9.82 0.37 -3.81
N LEU A 167 9.02 1.22 -3.17
CA LEU A 167 7.57 1.04 -3.03
C LEU A 167 6.88 0.88 -4.40
N ALA A 168 7.35 1.61 -5.41
CA ALA A 168 6.83 1.53 -6.77
C ALA A 168 6.97 0.11 -7.37
N ILE A 169 8.06 -0.61 -7.12
CA ILE A 169 8.20 -2.00 -7.60
C ILE A 169 7.11 -2.87 -7.00
N TYR A 170 6.97 -2.85 -5.67
CA TYR A 170 6.01 -3.71 -4.98
C TYR A 170 4.55 -3.40 -5.36
N VAL A 171 4.22 -2.12 -5.57
CA VAL A 171 2.90 -1.73 -6.07
C VAL A 171 2.67 -2.20 -7.49
N GLY A 172 3.64 -2.05 -8.39
CA GLY A 172 3.53 -2.56 -9.77
C GLY A 172 3.35 -4.07 -9.80
N MET A 173 4.07 -4.81 -8.94
CA MET A 173 3.93 -6.25 -8.78
C MET A 173 2.53 -6.65 -8.31
N ASN A 174 2.06 -6.04 -7.21
CA ASN A 174 0.76 -6.36 -6.64
C ASN A 174 -0.38 -5.93 -7.56
N ALA A 175 -0.24 -4.83 -8.29
CA ALA A 175 -1.20 -4.38 -9.29
C ALA A 175 -1.31 -5.37 -10.46
N ALA A 176 -0.18 -5.81 -11.02
CA ALA A 176 -0.21 -6.82 -12.07
C ALA A 176 -0.89 -8.11 -11.56
N LYS A 177 -0.53 -8.56 -10.36
CA LYS A 177 -1.13 -9.74 -9.72
C LYS A 177 -2.64 -9.61 -9.51
N GLU A 178 -3.10 -8.48 -8.95
CA GLU A 178 -4.52 -8.23 -8.66
C GLU A 178 -5.38 -8.22 -9.94
N PHE A 179 -4.79 -7.79 -11.06
CA PHE A 179 -5.44 -7.80 -12.36
C PHE A 179 -5.15 -9.07 -13.18
N GLY A 180 -4.54 -10.08 -12.54
CA GLY A 180 -4.30 -11.44 -13.04
C GLY A 180 -3.18 -11.57 -14.06
N GLY A 181 -2.24 -10.64 -14.09
CA GLY A 181 -0.98 -10.76 -14.83
C GLY A 181 0.16 -11.28 -13.96
N THR A 182 1.33 -11.45 -14.58
CA THR A 182 2.55 -11.91 -13.91
C THR A 182 3.13 -10.79 -13.04
N ALA A 183 3.16 -11.01 -11.73
CA ALA A 183 3.62 -10.03 -10.74
C ALA A 183 5.02 -9.47 -11.05
N VAL A 184 5.97 -10.33 -11.42
CA VAL A 184 7.35 -9.91 -11.71
C VAL A 184 7.42 -8.93 -12.88
N LEU A 185 6.60 -9.11 -13.93
CA LEU A 185 6.55 -8.18 -15.06
C LEU A 185 6.03 -6.81 -14.62
N GLY A 186 5.00 -6.80 -13.76
CA GLY A 186 4.50 -5.57 -13.13
C GLY A 186 5.57 -4.86 -12.28
N GLY A 187 6.39 -5.62 -11.55
CA GLY A 187 7.50 -5.09 -10.77
C GLY A 187 8.61 -4.47 -11.60
N ILE A 188 9.00 -5.15 -12.69
CA ILE A 188 9.96 -4.63 -13.66
C ILE A 188 9.43 -3.31 -14.23
N MET A 189 8.16 -3.25 -14.65
CA MET A 189 7.59 -2.00 -15.14
C MET A 189 7.47 -0.93 -14.06
N GLY A 190 7.20 -1.31 -12.81
CA GLY A 190 7.20 -0.40 -11.66
C GLY A 190 8.57 0.22 -11.39
N SER A 191 9.66 -0.53 -11.63
CA SER A 191 11.04 -0.06 -11.43
C SER A 191 11.45 1.09 -12.35
N ILE A 192 10.79 1.25 -13.50
CA ILE A 192 11.01 2.37 -14.43
C ILE A 192 10.63 3.72 -13.79
N PHE A 193 9.76 3.70 -12.78
CA PHE A 193 9.31 4.88 -12.05
C PHE A 193 10.11 5.14 -10.76
N ILE A 194 11.27 4.49 -10.61
CA ILE A 194 12.20 4.73 -9.51
C ILE A 194 13.43 5.46 -10.04
N THR A 195 13.96 6.37 -9.24
CA THR A 195 15.27 6.98 -9.50
C THR A 195 16.38 5.95 -9.28
N ASN A 196 16.75 5.24 -10.34
CA ASN A 196 17.93 4.40 -10.36
C ASN A 196 18.90 4.95 -11.40
N PRO A 197 20.08 5.44 -10.98
CA PRO A 197 21.06 5.95 -11.91
C PRO A 197 21.45 4.89 -12.95
N ALA A 198 21.68 3.63 -12.56
CA ALA A 198 22.18 2.59 -13.46
C ALA A 198 21.23 2.23 -14.63
N LEU A 199 20.01 2.78 -14.69
CA LEU A 199 19.11 2.57 -15.83
C LEU A 199 19.58 3.38 -17.05
N PRO A 200 19.82 2.74 -18.22
CA PRO A 200 20.43 3.38 -19.40
C PRO A 200 19.70 4.63 -19.90
N LEU A 201 18.41 4.73 -19.63
CA LEU A 201 17.55 5.84 -20.03
C LEU A 201 17.48 6.98 -18.99
N LEU A 202 17.76 6.70 -17.72
CA LEU A 202 17.45 7.59 -16.59
C LEU A 202 18.69 8.25 -15.96
N LEU A 203 19.90 7.85 -16.39
CA LEU A 203 21.13 8.60 -16.12
C LEU A 203 21.44 9.52 -17.28
N LYS A 204 21.66 10.80 -16.94
CA LYS A 204 22.57 11.78 -17.57
C LYS A 204 21.95 13.20 -17.56
N VAL A 205 21.30 13.62 -16.48
CA VAL A 205 20.87 15.03 -16.35
C VAL A 205 22.03 15.91 -15.86
N GLU A 206 23.03 15.35 -15.16
CA GLU A 206 24.23 16.09 -14.72
C GLU A 206 25.41 15.99 -15.70
N ASP A 207 25.51 14.91 -16.47
CA ASP A 207 26.41 14.82 -17.62
C ASP A 207 25.72 15.38 -18.85
N LYS A 208 26.44 16.02 -19.77
CA LYS A 208 25.92 16.57 -21.05
C LYS A 208 25.39 15.53 -22.05
N SER A 209 24.82 14.41 -21.57
CA SER A 209 24.38 13.28 -22.36
C SER A 209 22.96 12.80 -22.00
N ALA A 210 22.12 13.67 -21.44
CA ALA A 210 20.72 13.38 -21.15
C ALA A 210 20.01 12.83 -22.39
N VAL A 211 19.34 11.67 -22.26
CA VAL A 211 18.49 11.17 -23.33
C VAL A 211 17.25 12.06 -23.40
N ILE A 212 17.05 12.69 -24.56
CA ILE A 212 15.94 13.61 -24.80
C ILE A 212 14.71 12.83 -25.25
N LEU A 213 13.56 13.13 -24.65
CA LEU A 213 12.26 12.64 -25.09
C LEU A 213 11.97 13.14 -26.51
N PRO A 214 11.68 12.24 -27.47
CA PRO A 214 11.52 12.61 -28.88
C PRO A 214 10.36 13.57 -29.14
N PHE A 215 9.34 13.58 -28.27
CA PHE A 215 8.12 14.39 -28.46
C PHE A 215 8.05 15.65 -27.59
N THR A 216 8.78 15.70 -26.47
CA THR A 216 8.73 16.84 -25.55
C THR A 216 9.98 17.70 -25.59
N GLY A 217 11.07 17.21 -26.19
CA GLY A 217 12.37 17.88 -26.22
C GLY A 217 13.03 18.02 -24.83
N LYS A 218 12.47 17.37 -23.80
CA LYS A 218 12.97 17.43 -22.42
C LYS A 218 13.81 16.19 -22.10
N PRO A 219 14.81 16.30 -21.21
CA PRO A 219 15.48 15.13 -20.65
C PRO A 219 14.49 14.12 -20.05
N PHE A 220 14.79 12.83 -20.20
CA PHE A 220 14.18 11.82 -19.36
C PHE A 220 14.50 12.11 -17.89
N ALA A 221 13.47 12.38 -17.10
CA ALA A 221 13.60 12.59 -15.67
C ALA A 221 13.25 11.30 -14.91
N PRO A 222 14.19 10.73 -14.11
CA PRO A 222 13.90 9.59 -13.25
C PRO A 222 12.74 9.87 -12.30
N GLY A 223 11.94 8.85 -12.03
CA GLY A 223 10.86 8.94 -11.04
C GLY A 223 9.60 9.70 -11.49
N MET A 224 9.52 10.18 -12.74
CA MET A 224 8.31 10.86 -13.25
C MET A 224 7.06 9.97 -13.15
N GLY A 225 5.96 10.52 -12.62
CA GLY A 225 4.69 9.82 -12.39
C GLY A 225 4.64 8.95 -11.12
N GLY A 226 5.81 8.57 -10.58
CA GLY A 226 5.98 7.91 -9.29
C GLY A 226 5.09 6.69 -9.04
N LEU A 227 4.55 6.59 -7.82
CA LEU A 227 3.78 5.43 -7.37
C LEU A 227 2.50 5.18 -8.18
N LEU A 228 1.79 6.24 -8.56
CA LEU A 228 0.57 6.14 -9.35
C LEU A 228 0.86 5.62 -10.76
N ALA A 229 1.93 6.08 -11.38
CA ALA A 229 2.35 5.59 -12.69
C ALA A 229 2.71 4.09 -12.64
N SER A 230 3.40 3.66 -11.58
CA SER A 230 3.66 2.23 -11.35
C SER A 230 2.38 1.41 -11.17
N LEU A 231 1.43 1.91 -10.36
CA LEU A 231 0.12 1.28 -10.17
C LEU A 231 -0.60 1.08 -11.52
N PHE A 232 -0.72 2.14 -12.32
CA PHE A 232 -1.35 2.06 -13.63
C PHE A 232 -0.60 1.14 -14.58
N MET A 233 0.74 1.17 -14.60
CA MET A 233 1.51 0.27 -15.44
C MET A 233 1.37 -1.18 -15.02
N GLY A 234 1.29 -1.51 -13.73
CA GLY A 234 1.03 -2.88 -13.30
C GLY A 234 -0.30 -3.40 -13.85
N ILE A 235 -1.34 -2.56 -13.84
CA ILE A 235 -2.65 -2.87 -14.43
C ILE A 235 -2.54 -3.05 -15.95
N ILE A 236 -1.88 -2.11 -16.64
CA ILE A 236 -1.71 -2.15 -18.09
C ILE A 236 -0.93 -3.39 -18.52
N VAL A 237 0.16 -3.72 -17.82
CA VAL A 237 0.99 -4.91 -18.07
C VAL A 237 0.15 -6.18 -17.93
N ALA A 238 -0.70 -6.27 -16.91
CA ALA A 238 -1.57 -7.44 -16.74
C ALA A 238 -2.51 -7.64 -17.93
N TYR A 239 -3.11 -6.55 -18.45
CA TYR A 239 -3.97 -6.63 -19.64
C TYR A 239 -3.18 -6.87 -20.92
N LEU A 240 -2.03 -6.21 -21.07
CA LEU A 240 -1.14 -6.34 -22.22
C LEU A 240 -0.63 -7.77 -22.35
N GLU A 241 -0.14 -8.35 -21.25
CA GLU A 241 0.33 -9.74 -21.19
C GLU A 241 -0.76 -10.72 -21.62
N LYS A 242 -1.97 -10.57 -21.07
CA LYS A 242 -3.12 -11.42 -21.42
C LYS A 242 -3.52 -11.32 -22.88
N ASN A 243 -3.38 -10.14 -23.48
CA ASN A 243 -3.72 -9.93 -24.88
C ASN A 243 -2.64 -10.48 -25.81
N ILE A 244 -1.37 -10.29 -25.49
CA ILE A 244 -0.25 -10.87 -26.24
C ILE A 244 -0.32 -12.40 -26.20
N ARG A 245 -0.63 -12.99 -25.03
CA ARG A 245 -0.78 -14.44 -24.84
C ARG A 245 -1.83 -15.08 -25.76
N LYS A 246 -2.87 -14.33 -26.16
CA LYS A 246 -3.89 -14.81 -27.11
C LYS A 246 -3.38 -14.90 -28.55
N ILE A 247 -2.34 -14.13 -28.88
CA ILE A 247 -1.80 -14.01 -30.24
C ILE A 247 -0.59 -14.93 -30.42
N VAL A 248 0.22 -15.08 -29.37
CA VAL A 248 1.45 -15.90 -29.41
C VAL A 248 1.09 -17.40 -29.42
N PRO A 249 1.67 -18.19 -30.35
CA PRO A 249 1.48 -19.64 -30.35
C PRO A 249 1.92 -20.29 -29.03
N VAL A 250 1.21 -21.31 -28.56
CA VAL A 250 1.42 -21.94 -27.24
C VAL A 250 2.88 -22.37 -27.00
N MET A 251 3.59 -22.86 -28.02
CA MET A 251 4.98 -23.29 -27.90
C MET A 251 5.96 -22.13 -27.61
N LEU A 252 5.57 -20.90 -27.98
CA LEU A 252 6.38 -19.69 -27.87
C LEU A 252 5.96 -18.79 -26.70
N ASP A 253 4.79 -19.04 -26.09
CA ASP A 253 4.18 -18.22 -25.04
C ASP A 253 5.14 -17.92 -23.88
N THR A 254 5.85 -18.95 -23.39
CA THR A 254 6.79 -18.83 -22.26
C THR A 254 7.92 -17.83 -22.51
N PHE A 255 8.30 -17.59 -23.77
CA PHE A 255 9.39 -16.70 -24.14
C PHE A 255 8.88 -15.35 -24.64
N PHE A 256 8.00 -15.39 -25.65
CA PHE A 256 7.61 -14.19 -26.39
C PHE A 256 6.57 -13.35 -25.66
N THR A 257 5.65 -13.97 -24.91
CA THR A 257 4.64 -13.19 -24.18
C THR A 257 5.28 -12.25 -23.15
N PRO A 258 6.13 -12.70 -22.21
CA PRO A 258 6.76 -11.78 -21.27
C PRO A 258 7.71 -10.79 -21.97
N LEU A 259 8.46 -11.23 -22.99
CA LEU A 259 9.37 -10.37 -23.75
C LEU A 259 8.63 -9.20 -24.42
N LEU A 260 7.61 -9.51 -25.23
CA LEU A 260 6.82 -8.51 -25.94
C LEU A 260 6.05 -7.61 -24.97
N THR A 261 5.57 -8.17 -23.85
CA THR A 261 4.90 -7.38 -22.80
C THR A 261 5.81 -6.30 -22.24
N LEU A 262 7.07 -6.61 -21.95
CA LEU A 262 8.03 -5.63 -21.42
C LEU A 262 8.48 -4.63 -22.48
N ILE A 263 8.78 -5.10 -23.70
CA ILE A 263 9.21 -4.22 -24.81
C ILE A 263 8.10 -3.21 -25.14
N ILE A 264 6.87 -3.67 -25.38
CA ILE A 264 5.75 -2.77 -25.67
C ILE A 264 5.41 -1.94 -24.43
N GLY A 265 5.45 -2.57 -23.25
CA GLY A 265 5.15 -1.93 -21.97
C GLY A 265 6.04 -0.73 -21.66
N VAL A 266 7.35 -0.79 -21.97
CA VAL A 266 8.25 0.34 -21.70
C VAL A 266 7.96 1.53 -22.61
N PHE A 267 7.61 1.33 -23.87
CA PHE A 267 7.17 2.44 -24.73
C PHE A 267 5.88 3.08 -24.22
N ILE A 268 4.90 2.27 -23.78
CA ILE A 268 3.67 2.78 -23.16
C ILE A 268 3.99 3.56 -21.88
N ALA A 269 4.86 3.02 -21.02
CA ALA A 269 5.25 3.65 -19.76
C ALA A 269 5.83 5.04 -19.99
N LEU A 270 6.74 5.19 -20.95
CA LEU A 270 7.50 6.42 -21.17
C LEU A 270 6.73 7.45 -22.02
N ILE A 271 6.03 7.01 -23.07
CA ILE A 271 5.36 7.92 -24.01
C ILE A 271 3.98 8.34 -23.49
N ILE A 272 3.29 7.45 -22.77
CA ILE A 272 1.90 7.67 -22.34
C ILE A 272 1.83 7.91 -20.84
N ILE A 273 2.34 6.96 -20.04
CA ILE A 273 2.07 6.97 -18.59
C ILE A 273 2.91 8.00 -17.82
N GLN A 274 4.17 8.23 -18.18
CA GLN A 274 4.96 9.28 -17.52
C GLN A 274 4.36 10.69 -17.74
N PRO A 275 4.04 11.12 -18.98
CA PRO A 275 3.39 12.41 -19.20
C PRO A 275 2.03 12.52 -18.50
N LEU A 276 1.19 11.48 -18.60
CA LEU A 276 -0.11 11.45 -17.94
C LEU A 276 0.04 11.50 -16.41
N GLY A 277 0.98 10.76 -15.86
CA GLY A 277 1.33 10.77 -14.44
C GLY A 277 1.74 12.18 -13.99
N THR A 278 2.60 12.86 -14.75
CA THR A 278 2.97 14.26 -14.47
C THR A 278 1.76 15.18 -14.48
N VAL A 279 0.87 15.09 -15.49
CA VAL A 279 -0.35 15.91 -15.55
C VAL A 279 -1.24 15.66 -14.33
N VAL A 280 -1.45 14.39 -13.96
CA VAL A 280 -2.25 14.01 -12.79
C VAL A 280 -1.61 14.53 -11.50
N THR A 281 -0.30 14.34 -11.31
CA THR A 281 0.43 14.84 -10.13
C THR A 281 0.38 16.36 -10.05
N SER A 282 0.58 17.07 -11.16
CA SER A 282 0.47 18.53 -11.22
C SER A 282 -0.93 19.01 -10.90
N PHE A 283 -1.97 18.35 -11.42
CA PHE A 283 -3.36 18.69 -11.13
C PHE A 283 -3.69 18.53 -9.64
N ILE A 284 -3.31 17.39 -9.05
CA ILE A 284 -3.48 17.16 -7.61
C ILE A 284 -2.70 18.22 -6.82
N PHE A 285 -1.45 18.50 -7.19
CA PHE A 285 -0.64 19.54 -6.56
C PHE A 285 -1.32 20.91 -6.63
N THR A 286 -1.88 21.32 -7.77
CA THR A 286 -2.60 22.60 -7.89
C THR A 286 -3.79 22.69 -6.94
N ILE A 287 -4.56 21.61 -6.78
CA ILE A 287 -5.70 21.58 -5.83
C ILE A 287 -5.20 21.72 -4.38
N LEU A 288 -4.13 21.00 -4.03
CA LEU A 288 -3.57 21.03 -2.67
C LEU A 288 -2.93 22.40 -2.36
N ASP A 289 -2.20 22.98 -3.33
CA ASP A 289 -1.59 24.30 -3.23
C ASP A 289 -2.65 25.41 -3.16
N PHE A 290 -3.71 25.32 -3.96
CA PHE A 290 -4.86 26.22 -3.85
C PHE A 290 -5.50 26.13 -2.47
N SER A 291 -5.74 24.91 -1.98
CA SER A 291 -6.33 24.70 -0.65
C SER A 291 -5.47 25.38 0.42
N TYR A 292 -4.16 25.17 0.38
CA TYR A 292 -3.25 25.77 1.36
C TYR A 292 -3.14 27.30 1.23
N LYS A 293 -2.87 27.83 0.04
CA LYS A 293 -2.57 29.26 -0.16
C LYS A 293 -3.80 30.15 -0.21
N LYS A 294 -4.93 29.68 -0.75
CA LYS A 294 -6.14 30.49 -0.96
C LYS A 294 -7.17 30.28 0.13
N LEU A 295 -7.38 29.05 0.60
CA LEU A 295 -8.31 28.77 1.69
C LEU A 295 -7.64 28.93 3.07
N GLY A 296 -6.31 28.96 3.14
CA GLY A 296 -5.56 29.20 4.37
C GLY A 296 -5.95 28.22 5.47
N ILE A 297 -6.46 28.76 6.58
CA ILE A 297 -6.90 27.99 7.75
C ILE A 297 -7.98 26.95 7.39
N LEU A 298 -8.96 27.34 6.56
CA LEU A 298 -10.01 26.42 6.09
C LEU A 298 -9.41 25.29 5.23
N GLY A 299 -8.40 25.63 4.42
CA GLY A 299 -7.65 24.65 3.65
C GLY A 299 -6.95 23.62 4.54
N GLY A 300 -6.25 24.08 5.58
CA GLY A 300 -5.63 23.21 6.58
C GLY A 300 -6.62 22.25 7.24
N TYR A 301 -7.80 22.76 7.61
CA TYR A 301 -8.88 21.95 8.16
C TYR A 301 -9.33 20.85 7.19
N ILE A 302 -9.68 21.22 5.95
CA ILE A 302 -10.19 20.29 4.93
C ILE A 302 -9.15 19.23 4.60
N LEU A 303 -7.88 19.63 4.44
CA LEU A 303 -6.78 18.71 4.12
C LEU A 303 -6.57 17.69 5.24
N ALA A 304 -6.49 18.14 6.50
CA ALA A 304 -6.32 17.24 7.64
C ALA A 304 -7.53 16.33 7.88
N ALA A 305 -8.75 16.85 7.69
CA ALA A 305 -9.99 16.08 7.87
C ALA A 305 -10.23 15.08 6.75
N GLY A 306 -9.91 15.44 5.50
CA GLY A 306 -10.08 14.60 4.33
C GLY A 306 -9.01 13.52 4.15
N PHE A 307 -7.90 13.58 4.91
CA PHE A 307 -6.77 12.66 4.70
C PHE A 307 -7.03 11.26 5.23
N LEU A 308 -7.67 11.10 6.39
CA LEU A 308 -7.86 9.78 6.98
C LEU A 308 -8.72 8.81 6.13
N PRO A 309 -9.79 9.25 5.44
CA PRO A 309 -10.47 8.44 4.42
C PRO A 309 -9.54 7.95 3.32
N LEU A 310 -8.55 8.76 2.90
CA LEU A 310 -7.55 8.36 1.92
C LEU A 310 -6.57 7.32 2.49
N VAL A 311 -6.27 7.42 3.79
CA VAL A 311 -5.44 6.44 4.52
C VAL A 311 -6.13 5.07 4.60
N SER A 312 -7.44 5.04 4.88
CA SER A 312 -8.22 3.80 5.02
C SER A 312 -8.32 2.94 3.76
N VAL A 313 -8.04 3.54 2.59
CA VAL A 313 -8.00 2.85 1.29
C VAL A 313 -6.59 2.76 0.70
N GLY A 314 -5.57 3.23 1.42
CA GLY A 314 -4.16 3.21 0.97
C GLY A 314 -3.80 4.23 -0.10
N LEU A 315 -4.78 4.97 -0.64
CA LEU A 315 -4.56 5.98 -1.68
C LEU A 315 -3.71 7.16 -1.21
N HIS A 316 -3.47 7.33 0.10
CA HIS A 316 -2.60 8.38 0.61
C HIS A 316 -1.17 8.27 0.10
N GLN A 317 -0.72 7.05 -0.20
CA GLN A 317 0.59 6.79 -0.80
C GLN A 317 0.73 7.39 -2.21
N ALA A 318 -0.40 7.70 -2.88
CA ALA A 318 -0.41 8.42 -4.15
C ALA A 318 0.14 9.85 -4.03
N LEU A 319 0.18 10.43 -2.83
CA LEU A 319 0.74 11.76 -2.58
C LEU A 319 2.27 11.75 -2.43
N THR A 320 2.91 10.57 -2.36
CA THR A 320 4.37 10.46 -2.21
C THR A 320 5.15 11.29 -3.24
N PRO A 321 4.84 11.26 -4.56
CA PRO A 321 5.53 12.11 -5.53
C PRO A 321 5.38 13.61 -5.27
N ILE A 322 4.24 14.03 -4.71
CA ILE A 322 3.99 15.43 -4.33
C ILE A 322 4.84 15.80 -3.12
N HIS A 323 4.97 14.91 -2.14
CA HIS A 323 5.86 15.13 -1.01
C HIS A 323 7.32 15.22 -1.45
N THR A 324 7.76 14.35 -2.36
CA THR A 324 9.11 14.42 -2.95
C THR A 324 9.32 15.75 -3.69
N LEU A 325 8.36 16.18 -4.51
CA LEU A 325 8.40 17.48 -5.21
C LEU A 325 8.52 18.66 -4.24
N LEU A 326 7.77 18.64 -3.14
CA LEU A 326 7.78 19.69 -2.12
C LEU A 326 9.05 19.68 -1.26
N ASN A 327 9.71 18.52 -1.11
CA ASN A 327 10.96 18.39 -0.39
C ASN A 327 12.21 18.54 -1.28
N ASP A 328 12.05 18.75 -2.59
CA ASP A 328 13.14 19.08 -3.49
C ASP A 328 13.68 20.50 -3.21
N PRO A 329 14.97 20.68 -2.86
CA PRO A 329 15.59 21.99 -2.66
C PRO A 329 15.52 22.91 -3.88
N THR A 330 15.47 22.34 -5.08
CA THR A 330 15.31 23.07 -6.35
C THR A 330 13.84 23.24 -6.76
N GLY A 331 12.93 22.61 -6.01
CA GLY A 331 11.50 22.58 -6.26
C GLY A 331 10.75 23.86 -5.84
N PRO A 332 9.41 23.86 -6.00
CA PRO A 332 8.57 25.04 -5.85
C PRO A 332 8.55 25.63 -4.43
N THR A 333 8.93 24.84 -3.43
CA THR A 333 8.94 25.22 -2.02
C THR A 333 10.34 25.20 -1.41
N LYS A 334 11.39 25.14 -2.24
CA LYS A 334 12.80 25.16 -1.81
C LYS A 334 13.12 24.14 -0.71
N GLY A 335 12.55 22.94 -0.83
CA GLY A 335 12.77 21.82 0.09
C GLY A 335 11.84 21.76 1.31
N ILE A 336 10.95 22.74 1.50
CA ILE A 336 10.02 22.76 2.64
C ILE A 336 8.63 22.25 2.23
N ASN A 337 8.24 21.11 2.77
CA ASN A 337 6.96 20.50 2.52
C ASN A 337 5.94 20.89 3.59
N TYR A 338 5.11 21.89 3.27
CA TYR A 338 4.02 22.37 4.13
C TYR A 338 2.85 21.39 4.23
N LEU A 339 2.70 20.50 3.25
CA LEU A 339 1.53 19.63 3.13
C LEU A 339 1.60 18.47 4.14
N LEU A 340 2.75 17.80 4.23
CA LEU A 340 2.92 16.64 5.10
C LEU A 340 2.53 16.89 6.58
N PRO A 341 2.97 17.98 7.26
CA PRO A 341 2.60 18.21 8.66
C PRO A 341 1.10 18.45 8.87
N ILE A 342 0.39 19.03 7.89
CA ILE A 342 -1.07 19.17 7.93
C ILE A 342 -1.74 17.80 7.87
N LEU A 343 -1.32 16.95 6.92
CA LEU A 343 -1.89 15.62 6.73
C LEU A 343 -1.59 14.69 7.92
N MET A 344 -0.45 14.86 8.58
CA MET A 344 -0.09 14.10 9.79
C MET A 344 -1.09 14.27 10.94
N MET A 345 -1.82 15.39 10.99
CA MET A 345 -2.84 15.68 12.01
C MET A 345 -3.99 14.68 11.97
N ALA A 346 -4.26 14.05 10.82
CA ALA A 346 -5.25 12.98 10.68
C ALA A 346 -5.00 11.81 11.64
N GLY A 347 -3.72 11.43 11.82
CA GLY A 347 -3.33 10.42 12.81
C GLY A 347 -3.60 10.87 14.23
N GLY A 348 -3.45 12.17 14.52
CA GLY A 348 -3.77 12.72 15.82
C GLY A 348 -5.26 12.74 16.15
N GLY A 349 -6.11 13.04 15.16
CA GLY A 349 -7.56 12.90 15.32
C GLY A 349 -7.96 11.46 15.68
N GLN A 350 -7.31 10.46 15.08
CA GLN A 350 -7.50 9.05 15.43
C GLN A 350 -7.10 8.74 16.87
N VAL A 351 -5.94 9.20 17.33
CA VAL A 351 -5.50 9.01 18.72
C VAL A 351 -6.49 9.64 19.69
N GLY A 352 -6.94 10.87 19.43
CA GLY A 352 -7.96 11.55 20.22
C GLY A 352 -9.27 10.76 20.31
N ALA A 353 -9.76 10.27 19.16
CA ALA A 353 -10.95 9.42 19.10
C ALA A 353 -10.77 8.12 19.88
N GLY A 354 -9.60 7.48 19.79
CA GLY A 354 -9.26 6.31 20.59
C GLY A 354 -9.34 6.58 22.09
N ILE A 355 -8.76 7.69 22.56
CA ILE A 355 -8.82 8.08 23.98
C ILE A 355 -10.27 8.30 24.42
N ALA A 356 -11.10 8.94 23.59
CA ALA A 356 -12.52 9.13 23.90
C ALA A 356 -13.27 7.81 24.06
N ILE A 357 -13.05 6.86 23.13
CA ILE A 357 -13.66 5.52 23.21
C ILE A 357 -13.15 4.79 24.45
N TYR A 358 -11.85 4.81 24.75
CA TYR A 358 -11.29 4.13 25.91
C TYR A 358 -11.94 4.56 27.23
N ILE A 359 -12.20 5.86 27.37
CA ILE A 359 -12.81 6.42 28.59
C ILE A 359 -14.30 6.07 28.68
N LYS A 360 -15.03 6.17 27.57
CA LYS A 360 -16.50 6.11 27.59
C LYS A 360 -17.08 4.72 27.32
N THR A 361 -16.34 3.83 26.65
CA THR A 361 -16.82 2.46 26.39
C THR A 361 -16.92 1.63 27.66
N LYS A 362 -18.00 0.85 27.77
CA LYS A 362 -18.20 -0.15 28.84
C LYS A 362 -17.77 -1.56 28.42
N ASN A 363 -17.73 -1.83 27.11
CA ASN A 363 -17.35 -3.14 26.58
C ASN A 363 -15.84 -3.39 26.76
N GLN A 364 -15.49 -4.45 27.49
CA GLN A 364 -14.10 -4.75 27.86
C GLN A 364 -13.23 -5.15 26.66
N ARG A 365 -13.81 -5.84 25.67
CA ARG A 365 -13.10 -6.24 24.46
C ARG A 365 -12.67 -5.01 23.65
N LEU A 366 -13.61 -4.09 23.40
CA LEU A 366 -13.33 -2.83 22.73
C LEU A 366 -12.32 -2.00 23.53
N LYS A 367 -12.48 -1.94 24.87
CA LYS A 367 -11.57 -1.21 25.74
C LYS A 367 -10.12 -1.70 25.64
N ASN A 368 -9.91 -3.03 25.62
CA ASN A 368 -8.58 -3.63 25.47
C ASN A 368 -7.99 -3.35 24.08
N MET A 369 -8.78 -3.52 23.01
CA MET A 369 -8.34 -3.21 21.64
C MET A 369 -7.87 -1.76 21.50
N VAL A 370 -8.62 -0.82 22.09
CA VAL A 370 -8.27 0.60 22.07
C VAL A 370 -7.02 0.87 22.90
N ARG A 371 -6.92 0.30 24.11
CA ARG A 371 -5.75 0.42 24.99
C ARG A 371 -4.46 0.01 24.29
N ASP A 372 -4.50 -1.09 23.55
CA ASP A 372 -3.32 -1.65 22.88
C ASP A 372 -2.96 -0.83 21.62
N SER A 373 -3.96 -0.20 20.98
CA SER A 373 -3.77 0.53 19.73
C SER A 373 -3.34 1.99 19.92
N ILE A 374 -3.70 2.64 21.04
CA ILE A 374 -3.36 4.06 21.29
C ILE A 374 -1.84 4.32 21.28
N PRO A 375 -0.99 3.57 22.00
CA PRO A 375 0.45 3.84 22.01
C PRO A 375 1.06 3.76 20.62
N VAL A 376 0.64 2.78 19.83
CA VAL A 376 1.10 2.59 18.44
C VAL A 376 0.61 3.74 17.55
N GLY A 377 -0.62 4.21 17.75
CA GLY A 377 -1.17 5.39 17.09
C GLY A 377 -0.40 6.68 17.39
N ILE A 378 0.02 6.89 18.64
CA ILE A 378 0.86 8.04 19.05
C ILE A 378 2.20 8.03 18.31
N LEU A 379 2.77 6.84 18.10
CA LEU A 379 4.00 6.66 17.33
C LEU A 379 3.80 6.83 15.81
N GLY A 380 2.59 7.18 15.34
CA GLY A 380 2.29 7.45 13.94
C GLY A 380 1.86 6.24 13.13
N ILE A 381 1.60 5.09 13.78
CA ILE A 381 1.10 3.87 13.15
C ILE A 381 -0.38 3.74 13.51
N GLY A 382 -1.22 4.31 12.66
CA GLY A 382 -2.66 4.45 12.92
C GLY A 382 -3.49 3.23 12.52
N GLU A 383 -2.94 2.29 11.77
CA GLU A 383 -3.69 1.17 11.18
C GLU A 383 -4.39 0.27 12.19
N PRO A 384 -3.76 -0.13 13.33
CA PRO A 384 -4.44 -0.90 14.35
C PRO A 384 -5.65 -0.15 14.91
N LEU A 385 -5.48 1.12 15.25
CA LEU A 385 -6.55 1.96 15.82
C LEU A 385 -7.67 2.23 14.80
N MET A 386 -7.30 2.47 13.55
CA MET A 386 -8.26 2.75 12.49
C MET A 386 -9.09 1.51 12.13
N TYR A 387 -8.45 0.38 11.81
CA TYR A 387 -9.14 -0.80 11.29
C TYR A 387 -9.77 -1.67 12.38
N ALA A 388 -9.22 -1.70 13.60
CA ALA A 388 -9.77 -2.51 14.68
C ALA A 388 -10.85 -1.77 15.49
N VAL A 389 -10.82 -0.43 15.51
CA VAL A 389 -11.66 0.38 16.40
C VAL A 389 -12.52 1.37 15.64
N THR A 390 -11.94 2.41 15.05
CA THR A 390 -12.74 3.58 14.65
C THR A 390 -13.54 3.35 13.37
N LEU A 391 -12.94 2.73 12.35
CA LEU A 391 -13.58 2.48 11.06
C LEU A 391 -14.78 1.52 11.14
N PRO A 392 -14.70 0.37 11.86
CA PRO A 392 -15.87 -0.50 12.04
C PRO A 392 -17.04 0.22 12.74
N LEU A 393 -16.75 1.01 13.77
CA LEU A 393 -17.75 1.80 14.49
C LEU A 393 -18.31 2.96 13.62
N GLY A 394 -17.61 3.41 12.60
CA GLY A 394 -18.09 4.37 11.60
C GLY A 394 -18.18 5.81 12.12
N LYS A 395 -19.04 6.08 13.12
CA LYS A 395 -19.15 7.42 13.73
C LYS A 395 -17.83 7.90 14.34
N PRO A 396 -17.08 7.08 15.13
CA PRO A 396 -15.79 7.52 15.66
C PRO A 396 -14.75 7.82 14.57
N PHE A 397 -14.82 7.12 13.42
CA PHE A 397 -13.95 7.41 12.30
C PHE A 397 -14.24 8.80 11.71
N ILE A 398 -15.51 9.15 11.51
CA ILE A 398 -15.91 10.45 11.00
C ILE A 398 -15.54 11.56 11.99
N THR A 399 -15.80 11.39 13.29
CA THR A 399 -15.44 12.40 14.29
C THR A 399 -13.93 12.54 14.46
N ALA A 400 -13.15 11.47 14.29
CA ALA A 400 -11.69 11.54 14.22
C ALA A 400 -11.22 12.40 13.03
N CYS A 401 -11.84 12.23 11.85
CA CYS A 401 -11.56 13.04 10.67
C CYS A 401 -11.89 14.52 10.92
N LEU A 402 -13.08 14.83 11.40
CA LEU A 402 -13.46 16.22 11.66
C LEU A 402 -12.61 16.86 12.77
N GLY A 403 -12.19 16.07 13.75
CA GLY A 403 -11.36 16.51 14.87
C GLY A 403 -9.92 16.80 14.47
N SER A 404 -9.34 16.02 13.55
CA SER A 404 -7.99 16.29 13.04
C SER A 404 -7.88 17.63 12.31
N GLY A 405 -8.99 18.13 11.77
CA GLY A 405 -9.07 19.45 11.16
C GLY A 405 -8.59 20.57 12.09
N ILE A 406 -8.80 20.46 13.41
CA ILE A 406 -8.29 21.45 14.39
C ILE A 406 -6.77 21.48 14.39
N GLY A 407 -6.10 20.33 14.36
CA GLY A 407 -4.66 20.28 14.20
C GLY A 407 -4.20 20.81 12.85
N GLY A 408 -4.96 20.56 11.79
CA GLY A 408 -4.71 21.11 10.45
C GLY A 408 -4.73 22.64 10.42
N ILE A 409 -5.70 23.25 11.12
CA ILE A 409 -5.78 24.72 11.33
C ILE A 409 -4.51 25.22 12.01
N LEU A 410 -4.12 24.61 13.12
CA LEU A 410 -2.94 25.00 13.88
C LEU A 410 -1.65 24.83 13.08
N ALA A 411 -1.54 23.76 12.28
CA ALA A 411 -0.40 23.52 11.42
C ALA A 411 -0.23 24.61 10.36
N VAL A 412 -1.33 25.11 9.78
CA VAL A 412 -1.30 26.26 8.86
C VAL A 412 -0.95 27.55 9.59
N LEU A 413 -1.57 27.83 10.74
CA LEU A 413 -1.32 29.04 11.54
C LEU A 413 0.14 29.16 11.99
N PHE A 414 0.78 28.05 12.33
CA PHE A 414 2.19 28.02 12.73
C PHE A 414 3.16 27.85 11.57
N HIS A 415 2.67 27.84 10.32
CA HIS A 415 3.49 27.65 9.13
C HIS A 415 4.40 26.41 9.21
N LEU A 416 3.86 25.30 9.72
CA LEU A 416 4.62 24.07 9.85
C LEU A 416 5.04 23.53 8.47
N GLY A 417 6.27 23.06 8.39
CA GLY A 417 6.83 22.38 7.22
C GLY A 417 7.70 21.21 7.65
N THR A 418 7.91 20.25 6.75
CA THR A 418 8.89 19.18 6.90
C THR A 418 10.01 19.31 5.89
N ILE A 419 11.22 18.89 6.26
CA ILE A 419 12.43 18.92 5.41
C ILE A 419 12.71 17.58 4.74
N SER A 420 11.99 16.53 5.12
CA SER A 420 12.06 15.23 4.48
C SER A 420 10.72 14.51 4.55
N GLN A 421 10.58 13.46 3.75
CA GLN A 421 9.51 12.49 3.90
C GLN A 421 9.86 11.51 5.03
N GLY A 422 8.86 11.00 5.76
CA GLY A 422 9.09 10.09 6.86
C GLY A 422 7.83 9.71 7.63
N VAL A 423 8.02 9.25 8.86
CA VAL A 423 6.98 8.71 9.73
C VAL A 423 6.12 9.83 10.31
N SER A 424 4.84 9.55 10.53
CA SER A 424 3.87 10.45 11.16
C SER A 424 3.91 10.40 12.70
N GLY A 425 2.91 10.97 13.36
CA GLY A 425 2.75 10.95 14.82
C GLY A 425 3.89 11.65 15.54
N LEU A 426 4.30 11.10 16.69
CA LEU A 426 5.39 11.63 17.49
C LEU A 426 6.72 11.68 16.73
N PHE A 427 7.00 10.68 15.88
CA PHE A 427 8.22 10.64 15.07
C PHE A 427 8.26 11.72 13.98
N GLY A 428 7.13 12.38 13.71
CA GLY A 428 7.06 13.60 12.92
C GLY A 428 8.02 14.70 13.37
N LEU A 429 8.32 14.76 14.68
CA LEU A 429 9.28 15.71 15.25
C LEU A 429 10.69 15.62 14.65
N LEU A 430 11.03 14.46 14.07
CA LEU A 430 12.34 14.20 13.49
C LEU A 430 12.49 14.78 12.08
N ILE A 431 11.37 15.13 11.43
CA ILE A 431 11.35 15.57 10.03
C ILE A 431 10.77 16.97 9.84
N VAL A 432 10.16 17.57 10.88
CA VAL A 432 9.74 18.99 10.84
C VAL A 432 10.95 19.92 10.77
N VAL A 433 10.74 21.12 10.23
CA VAL A 433 11.75 22.17 10.18
C VAL A 433 12.34 22.41 11.58
N PRO A 434 13.67 22.37 11.74
CA PRO A 434 14.30 22.67 13.02
C PRO A 434 13.85 24.03 13.58
N GLY A 435 13.53 24.07 14.87
CA GLY A 435 12.99 25.24 15.56
C GLY A 435 11.46 25.28 15.67
N THR A 436 10.72 24.44 14.92
CA THR A 436 9.25 24.45 14.95
C THR A 436 8.63 23.32 15.77
N TRP A 437 9.43 22.58 16.56
CA TRP A 437 8.97 21.38 17.29
C TRP A 437 7.80 21.67 18.24
N ILE A 438 7.88 22.76 19.01
CA ILE A 438 6.83 23.11 19.97
C ILE A 438 5.49 23.38 19.28
N TYR A 439 5.53 24.07 18.13
CA TYR A 439 4.34 24.35 17.33
C TYR A 439 3.74 23.08 16.73
N PHE A 440 4.57 22.13 16.31
CA PHE A 440 4.11 20.82 15.86
C PHE A 440 3.43 20.04 17.00
N ILE A 441 4.00 20.05 18.20
CA ILE A 441 3.39 19.40 19.38
C ILE A 441 2.03 20.03 19.68
N ILE A 442 1.93 21.37 19.67
CA ILE A 442 0.67 22.08 19.92
C ILE A 442 -0.37 21.71 18.86
N ALA A 443 0.00 21.70 17.58
CA ALA A 443 -0.90 21.29 16.49
C ALA A 443 -1.38 19.84 16.66
N MET A 444 -0.46 18.92 17.00
CA MET A 444 -0.77 17.51 17.23
C MET A 444 -1.72 17.33 18.42
N LEU A 445 -1.46 18.00 19.54
CA LEU A 445 -2.34 18.00 20.71
C LEU A 445 -3.71 18.63 20.39
N GLY A 446 -3.76 19.64 19.52
CA GLY A 446 -5.01 20.19 19.01
C GLY A 446 -5.82 19.16 18.20
N ALA A 447 -5.16 18.36 17.37
CA ALA A 447 -5.81 17.23 16.69
C ALA A 447 -6.32 16.18 17.68
N TYR A 448 -5.55 15.87 18.73
CA TYR A 448 -5.94 14.90 19.76
C TYR A 448 -7.16 15.42 20.53
N ALA A 449 -7.14 16.68 20.95
CA ALA A 449 -8.24 17.32 21.66
C ALA A 449 -9.51 17.41 20.79
N GLY A 450 -9.37 17.77 19.51
CA GLY A 450 -10.47 17.81 18.56
C GLY A 450 -11.09 16.43 18.31
N GLY A 451 -10.25 15.44 18.01
CA GLY A 451 -10.68 14.06 17.82
C GLY A 451 -11.34 13.49 19.07
N PHE A 452 -10.79 13.80 20.25
CA PHE A 452 -11.37 13.42 21.54
C PHE A 452 -12.74 14.05 21.75
N ALA A 453 -12.84 15.37 21.67
CA ALA A 453 -14.07 16.10 21.98
C ALA A 453 -15.22 15.68 21.05
N LEU A 454 -14.99 15.65 19.73
CA LEU A 454 -16.04 15.27 18.78
C LEU A 454 -16.44 13.81 18.95
N THR A 455 -15.49 12.91 19.19
CA THR A 455 -15.81 11.49 19.38
C THR A 455 -16.54 11.25 20.70
N TYR A 456 -16.11 11.90 21.78
CA TYR A 456 -16.75 11.77 23.09
C TYR A 456 -18.20 12.25 23.07
N LEU A 457 -18.46 13.38 22.39
CA LEU A 457 -19.79 13.98 22.32
C LEU A 457 -20.70 13.29 21.29
N PHE A 458 -20.18 12.95 20.11
CA PHE A 458 -21.00 12.55 18.95
C PHE A 458 -20.61 11.23 18.29
N GLY A 459 -19.42 10.70 18.62
CA GLY A 459 -18.84 9.55 17.92
C GLY A 459 -19.24 8.19 18.49
N ILE A 460 -19.65 8.11 19.76
CA ILE A 460 -19.91 6.83 20.43
C ILE A 460 -21.36 6.40 20.27
N ASP A 461 -21.55 5.16 19.85
CA ASP A 461 -22.83 4.52 19.56
C ASP A 461 -22.87 3.18 20.28
N ASP A 462 -23.51 3.15 21.45
CA ASP A 462 -23.51 1.98 22.33
C ASP A 462 -24.24 0.79 21.70
N GLU A 463 -25.33 1.02 20.96
CA GLU A 463 -26.07 -0.03 20.24
C GLU A 463 -25.16 -0.73 19.21
N LYS A 464 -24.41 0.06 18.44
CA LYS A 464 -23.47 -0.48 17.45
C LYS A 464 -22.30 -1.21 18.10
N ILE A 465 -21.84 -0.76 19.27
CA ILE A 465 -20.79 -1.44 20.03
C ILE A 465 -21.30 -2.80 20.51
N GLU A 466 -22.53 -2.87 21.05
CA GLU A 466 -23.15 -4.12 21.48
C GLU A 466 -23.38 -5.08 20.31
N GLU A 467 -23.87 -4.58 19.16
CA GLU A 467 -24.05 -5.39 17.93
C GLU A 467 -22.74 -6.05 17.48
N MET A 468 -21.63 -5.31 17.57
CA MET A 468 -20.34 -5.75 17.05
C MET A 468 -19.51 -6.58 18.02
N TYR A 469 -19.54 -6.23 19.32
CA TYR A 469 -18.62 -6.77 20.31
C TYR A 469 -19.33 -7.52 21.45
N GLY A 470 -20.67 -7.59 21.42
CA GLY A 470 -21.47 -8.10 22.53
C GLY A 470 -21.55 -7.12 23.70
N LYS A 471 -22.18 -7.56 24.79
CA LYS A 471 -22.25 -6.77 26.04
C LYS A 471 -20.89 -6.54 26.67
#